data_AF-A0A2C9LFD3-F1
#
_entry.id   AF-A0A2C9LFD3-F1
#
_cell.length_a   1.000
_cell.length_b   1.000
_cell.length_c   1.000
_cell.angle_alpha   90.00
_cell.angle_beta   90.00
_cell.angle_gamma   90.00
#
_symmetry.space_group_name_H-M   'P 1'
#
loop_
_entity.id
_entity.type
_entity.pdbx_description
1 polymer ?
#
loop_
_entity_poly.entity_id
_entity_poly.type
_entity_poly.pdbx_seq_one_letter_code
_entity_poly.pdbx_strand_id
1 'polypeptide(L)'
;MDQERNFRTHYYEKVGFRAVEEKKSIEILLKDQPIKREKLIQFCLRYGVPAMYRIYIWKLILGILPLNQSIQDYVWQHRQEHVRELERAATLLVPESNAFSLEQKILGLKLIDEGCLPLNKTFLVTDSSDSKFVSIVQATSSFVSSDVDLFWISTKFYKHSQELFVSNLVQYQPDDIIQCLKKEDVKLYQHLSHHQLMKSLPIMEWLSTCYANVLPENALERIWDRVIGGSSAVLIYVAVSIFLILRRPLLALQSASHMVNYLSKIPEDCGDRIVNETLEFLHKYAVQFPVQSESPSSDSGRKVLKHCA
;
A
#
# COMPACT_ATOMS: atom_id res chain seq x y z
N MET A 1 -2.04 -5.83 42.51
CA MET A 1 -2.94 -6.45 41.51
C MET A 1 -2.52 -6.17 40.06
N ASP A 2 -1.39 -5.50 39.79
CA ASP A 2 -0.98 -5.13 38.41
C ASP A 2 -0.07 -6.14 37.68
N GLN A 3 0.45 -7.17 38.36
CA GLN A 3 1.38 -8.13 37.75
C GLN A 3 0.68 -9.16 36.84
N GLU A 4 -0.56 -9.55 37.16
CA GLU A 4 -1.30 -10.58 36.40
C GLU A 4 -1.65 -10.13 34.97
N ARG A 5 -1.84 -8.82 34.78
CA ARG A 5 -2.12 -8.21 33.47
C ARG A 5 -0.91 -8.31 32.53
N ASN A 6 0.30 -8.14 33.08
CA ASN A 6 1.56 -8.24 32.33
C ASN A 6 1.92 -9.67 31.93
N PHE A 7 1.59 -10.68 32.76
CA PHE A 7 1.85 -12.07 32.41
C PHE A 7 1.03 -12.54 31.20
N ARG A 8 -0.23 -12.11 31.09
CA ARG A 8 -1.09 -12.46 29.95
C ARG A 8 -0.60 -11.80 28.66
N THR A 9 -0.26 -10.51 28.68
CA THR A 9 0.27 -9.80 27.51
C THR A 9 1.59 -10.41 27.03
N HIS A 10 2.52 -10.70 27.96
CA HIS A 10 3.78 -11.37 27.60
C HIS A 10 3.57 -12.80 27.05
N TYR A 11 2.57 -13.53 27.56
CA TYR A 11 2.22 -14.84 27.02
C TYR A 11 1.66 -14.72 25.60
N TYR A 12 0.69 -13.81 25.37
CA TYR A 12 0.10 -13.56 24.05
C TYR A 12 1.12 -13.07 23.02
N GLU A 13 2.09 -12.24 23.41
CA GLU A 13 3.20 -11.83 22.56
C GLU A 13 4.10 -13.00 22.15
N LYS A 14 4.34 -13.95 23.08
CA LYS A 14 5.21 -15.11 22.85
C LYS A 14 4.51 -16.22 22.05
N VAL A 15 3.18 -16.30 22.13
CA VAL A 15 2.37 -17.30 21.39
C VAL A 15 1.68 -16.73 20.13
N GLY A 16 1.98 -15.49 19.73
CA GLY A 16 1.54 -14.91 18.45
C GLY A 16 0.13 -14.29 18.43
N PHE A 17 -0.51 -14.09 19.58
CA PHE A 17 -1.85 -13.48 19.69
C PHE A 17 -1.80 -11.95 19.82
N ARG A 18 -1.00 -11.27 18.98
CA ARG A 18 -0.99 -9.79 18.90
C ARG A 18 -2.31 -9.22 18.37
N ALA A 19 -3.03 -9.99 17.55
CA ALA A 19 -4.25 -9.58 16.85
C ALA A 19 -5.41 -9.12 17.76
N VAL A 20 -5.54 -9.67 18.97
CA VAL A 20 -6.66 -9.32 19.88
C VAL A 20 -6.47 -7.94 20.51
N GLU A 21 -5.23 -7.59 20.86
CA GLU A 21 -4.90 -6.26 21.40
C GLU A 21 -4.89 -5.21 20.30
N GLU A 22 -4.42 -5.56 19.09
CA GLU A 22 -4.49 -4.71 17.89
C GLU A 22 -5.93 -4.36 17.54
N LYS A 23 -6.85 -5.34 17.55
CA LYS A 23 -8.29 -5.13 17.32
C LYS A 23 -8.90 -4.14 18.32
N LYS A 24 -8.65 -4.31 19.62
CA LYS A 24 -9.17 -3.39 20.65
C LYS A 24 -8.59 -1.99 20.47
N SER A 25 -7.31 -1.90 20.11
CA SER A 25 -6.63 -0.62 19.90
C SER A 25 -7.26 0.15 18.74
N ILE A 26 -7.52 -0.50 17.60
CA ILE A 26 -8.17 0.16 16.48
C ILE A 26 -9.62 0.54 16.79
N GLU A 27 -10.38 -0.29 17.51
CA GLU A 27 -11.74 0.06 17.97
C GLU A 27 -11.75 1.29 18.87
N ILE A 28 -10.72 1.50 19.69
CA ILE A 28 -10.58 2.71 20.51
C ILE A 28 -10.32 3.92 19.60
N LEU A 29 -9.40 3.80 18.63
CA LEU A 29 -9.10 4.89 17.68
C LEU A 29 -10.32 5.29 16.86
N LEU A 30 -11.15 4.33 16.46
CA LEU A 30 -12.38 4.56 15.71
C LEU A 30 -13.52 5.14 16.56
N LYS A 31 -13.37 5.25 17.88
CA LYS A 31 -14.36 5.94 18.75
C LYS A 31 -14.05 7.42 18.94
N ASP A 32 -12.86 7.89 18.58
CA ASP A 32 -12.50 9.31 18.64
C ASP A 32 -13.45 10.12 17.72
N GLN A 33 -13.92 11.29 18.19
CA GLN A 33 -14.76 12.21 17.43
C GLN A 33 -14.13 13.63 17.41
N PRO A 34 -13.60 14.11 16.27
CA PRO A 34 -13.40 13.37 15.02
C PRO A 34 -12.29 12.31 15.13
N ILE A 35 -12.31 11.33 14.22
CA ILE A 35 -11.24 10.33 14.14
C ILE A 35 -9.93 11.04 13.79
N LYS A 36 -8.84 10.69 14.50
CA LYS A 36 -7.52 11.28 14.27
C LYS A 36 -6.77 10.51 13.19
N ARG A 37 -6.63 11.10 11.99
CA ARG A 37 -5.98 10.48 10.83
C ARG A 37 -4.54 10.06 11.13
N GLU A 38 -3.80 10.87 11.87
CA GLU A 38 -2.40 10.62 12.21
C GLU A 38 -2.28 9.35 13.06
N LYS A 39 -3.22 9.11 13.99
CA LYS A 39 -3.23 7.89 14.79
C LYS A 39 -3.53 6.65 13.95
N LEU A 40 -4.42 6.75 12.96
CA LEU A 40 -4.69 5.66 12.02
C LEU A 40 -3.46 5.35 11.16
N ILE A 41 -2.79 6.39 10.65
CA ILE A 41 -1.53 6.25 9.92
C ILE A 41 -0.49 5.52 10.78
N GLN A 42 -0.27 5.97 12.03
CA GLN A 42 0.69 5.34 12.94
C GLN A 42 0.31 3.88 13.25
N PHE A 43 -0.98 3.58 13.38
CA PHE A 43 -1.45 2.21 13.52
C PHE A 43 -1.09 1.36 12.30
N CYS A 44 -1.39 1.85 11.10
CA CYS A 44 -1.07 1.21 9.82
C CYS A 44 0.43 1.08 9.54
N LEU A 45 1.30 1.82 10.23
CA LEU A 45 2.75 1.65 10.13
C LEU A 45 3.29 0.60 11.11
N ARG A 46 2.65 0.47 12.27
CA ARG A 46 3.18 -0.33 13.39
C ARG A 46 2.54 -1.71 13.52
N TYR A 47 1.26 -1.86 13.19
CA TYR A 47 0.47 -3.06 13.50
C TYR A 47 -0.20 -3.63 12.25
N GLY A 48 -0.54 -4.92 12.27
CA GLY A 48 -1.37 -5.50 11.20
C GLY A 48 -2.78 -4.96 11.26
N VAL A 49 -3.35 -4.52 10.14
CA VAL A 49 -4.74 -4.06 10.12
C VAL A 49 -5.66 -5.29 10.12
N PRO A 50 -6.63 -5.40 11.04
CA PRO A 50 -7.59 -6.50 11.01
C PRO A 50 -8.44 -6.44 9.73
N ALA A 51 -8.63 -7.57 9.05
CA ALA A 51 -9.32 -7.64 7.76
C ALA A 51 -10.70 -6.95 7.74
N MET A 52 -11.49 -7.14 8.81
CA MET A 52 -12.81 -6.53 8.96
C MET A 52 -12.82 -4.99 9.00
N TYR A 53 -11.71 -4.35 9.33
CA TYR A 53 -11.59 -2.89 9.37
C TYR A 53 -10.77 -2.31 8.21
N ARG A 54 -10.09 -3.14 7.42
CA ARG A 54 -9.10 -2.71 6.43
C ARG A 54 -9.68 -1.71 5.43
N ILE A 55 -10.74 -2.10 4.74
CA ILE A 55 -11.39 -1.26 3.73
C ILE A 55 -11.91 0.05 4.32
N TYR A 56 -12.45 0.03 5.54
CA TYR A 56 -12.91 1.24 6.23
C TYR A 56 -11.76 2.19 6.56
N ILE A 57 -10.65 1.67 7.10
CA ILE A 57 -9.46 2.46 7.43
C ILE A 57 -8.82 3.04 6.17
N TRP A 58 -8.73 2.25 5.10
CA TRP A 58 -8.23 2.73 3.81
C TRP A 58 -9.07 3.89 3.30
N LYS A 59 -10.40 3.81 3.34
CA LYS A 59 -11.29 4.91 2.96
C LYS A 59 -11.04 6.18 3.77
N LEU A 60 -10.77 6.08 5.07
CA LEU A 60 -10.47 7.22 5.92
C LEU A 60 -9.10 7.83 5.60
N ILE A 61 -8.05 7.01 5.48
CA ILE A 61 -6.69 7.51 5.25
C ILE A 61 -6.56 8.09 3.84
N LEU A 62 -7.17 7.47 2.84
CA LEU A 62 -7.18 7.93 1.44
C LEU A 62 -8.14 9.11 1.20
N GLY A 63 -8.89 9.56 2.23
CA GLY A 63 -9.81 10.68 2.14
C GLY A 63 -11.05 10.43 1.28
N ILE A 64 -11.44 9.17 1.11
CA ILE A 64 -12.70 8.77 0.45
C ILE A 64 -13.87 9.08 1.39
N LEU A 65 -13.71 8.74 2.67
CA LEU A 65 -14.65 9.06 3.75
C LEU A 65 -14.07 10.16 4.66
N PRO A 66 -14.94 11.06 5.18
CA PRO A 66 -14.52 12.06 6.15
C PRO A 66 -14.20 11.44 7.51
N LEU A 67 -13.32 12.11 8.27
CA LEU A 67 -12.93 11.67 9.63
C LEU A 67 -14.05 11.88 10.66
N ASN A 68 -15.03 12.73 10.38
CA ASN A 68 -16.21 12.89 11.20
C ASN A 68 -17.27 11.86 10.79
N GLN A 69 -17.59 10.95 11.72
CA GLN A 69 -18.49 9.83 11.46
C GLN A 69 -19.94 10.25 11.16
N SER A 70 -20.39 11.38 11.71
CA SER A 70 -21.78 11.82 11.56
C SER A 70 -22.17 12.17 10.12
N ILE A 71 -21.19 12.45 9.26
CA ILE A 71 -21.38 12.83 7.85
C ILE A 71 -20.91 11.74 6.87
N GLN A 72 -20.41 10.61 7.35
CA GLN A 72 -19.84 9.57 6.49
C GLN A 72 -20.91 8.96 5.56
N ASP A 73 -22.10 8.67 6.08
CA ASP A 73 -23.19 8.10 5.27
C ASP A 73 -23.63 9.05 4.15
N TYR A 74 -23.76 10.34 4.45
CA TYR A 74 -24.08 11.38 3.48
C TYR A 74 -23.01 11.46 2.38
N VAL A 75 -21.72 11.54 2.75
CA VAL A 75 -20.63 11.58 1.78
C VAL A 75 -20.60 10.29 0.96
N TRP A 76 -20.82 9.13 1.58
CA TRP A 76 -20.83 7.85 0.88
C TRP A 76 -21.94 7.76 -0.17
N GLN A 77 -23.15 8.25 0.14
CA GLN A 77 -24.25 8.32 -0.82
C GLN A 77 -23.87 9.16 -2.06
N HIS A 78 -23.24 10.32 -1.86
CA HIS A 78 -22.73 11.13 -2.96
C HIS A 78 -21.64 10.44 -3.77
N ARG A 79 -20.73 9.69 -3.12
CA ARG A 79 -19.69 8.91 -3.80
C ARG A 79 -20.29 7.81 -4.68
N GLN A 80 -21.37 7.17 -4.22
CA GLN A 80 -22.11 6.17 -5.00
C GLN A 80 -22.86 6.80 -6.17
N GLU A 81 -23.43 8.00 -5.99
CA GLU A 81 -24.10 8.73 -7.07
C GLU A 81 -23.11 9.20 -8.13
N HIS A 82 -21.95 9.73 -7.71
CA HIS A 82 -20.86 10.12 -8.60
C HIS A 82 -20.46 8.98 -9.54
N VAL A 83 -20.20 7.79 -9.00
CA VAL A 83 -19.83 6.62 -9.82
C VAL A 83 -20.95 6.23 -10.79
N ARG A 84 -22.21 6.24 -10.33
CA ARG A 84 -23.38 5.98 -11.20
C ARG A 84 -23.48 6.99 -12.35
N GLU A 85 -23.18 8.26 -12.13
CA GLU A 85 -23.15 9.25 -13.21
C GLU A 85 -21.99 9.03 -14.18
N LEU A 86 -20.81 8.64 -13.69
CA LEU A 86 -19.68 8.27 -14.55
C LEU A 86 -20.01 7.05 -15.42
N GLU A 87 -20.68 6.04 -14.87
CA GLU A 87 -21.13 4.86 -15.62
C GLU A 87 -22.12 5.22 -16.73
N ARG A 88 -23.07 6.14 -16.43
CA ARG A 88 -24.00 6.68 -17.42
C ARG A 88 -23.26 7.43 -18.53
N ALA A 89 -22.32 8.29 -18.17
CA ALA A 89 -21.49 9.01 -19.12
C ALA A 89 -20.67 8.05 -20.00
N ALA A 90 -20.06 7.03 -19.40
CA ALA A 90 -19.29 6.01 -20.12
C ALA A 90 -20.15 5.26 -21.14
N THR A 91 -21.38 4.90 -20.77
CA THR A 91 -22.34 4.23 -21.66
C THR A 91 -22.71 5.11 -22.87
N LEU A 92 -22.86 6.42 -22.66
CA LEU A 92 -23.19 7.37 -23.73
C LEU A 92 -22.00 7.66 -24.65
N LEU A 93 -20.80 7.82 -24.08
CA LEU A 93 -19.59 8.17 -24.82
C LEU A 93 -18.99 6.97 -25.55
N VAL A 94 -19.07 5.78 -24.96
CA VAL A 94 -18.53 4.53 -25.49
C VAL A 94 -19.59 3.42 -25.37
N PRO A 95 -20.54 3.33 -26.32
CA PRO A 95 -21.61 2.31 -26.28
C PRO A 95 -21.09 0.86 -26.32
N GLU A 96 -19.88 0.65 -26.83
CA GLU A 96 -19.18 -0.64 -26.88
C GLU A 96 -18.65 -1.10 -25.51
N SER A 97 -18.76 -0.25 -24.46
CA SER A 97 -18.21 -0.48 -23.12
C SER A 97 -18.76 -1.71 -22.38
N ASN A 98 -19.91 -2.22 -22.82
CA ASN A 98 -20.48 -3.45 -22.26
C ASN A 98 -19.57 -4.67 -22.45
N ALA A 99 -18.74 -4.68 -23.50
CA ALA A 99 -17.81 -5.78 -23.80
C ALA A 99 -16.47 -5.70 -23.05
N PHE A 100 -16.21 -4.60 -22.33
CA PHE A 100 -14.95 -4.40 -21.62
C PHE A 100 -14.86 -5.23 -20.34
N SER A 101 -13.63 -5.59 -19.96
CA SER A 101 -13.35 -6.18 -18.65
C SER A 101 -13.65 -5.18 -17.54
N LEU A 102 -13.76 -5.66 -16.30
CA LEU A 102 -14.02 -4.82 -15.13
C LEU A 102 -12.95 -3.72 -15.00
N GLU A 103 -11.68 -4.09 -15.17
CA GLU A 103 -10.54 -3.17 -15.03
C GLU A 103 -10.57 -2.07 -16.08
N GLN A 104 -10.94 -2.42 -17.30
CA GLN A 104 -11.09 -1.48 -18.41
C GLN A 104 -12.26 -0.52 -18.20
N LYS A 105 -13.37 -1.00 -17.61
CA LYS A 105 -14.49 -0.14 -17.21
C LYS A 105 -14.04 0.88 -16.17
N ILE A 106 -13.37 0.44 -15.11
CA ILE A 106 -12.86 1.32 -14.04
C ILE A 106 -11.85 2.35 -14.58
N LEU A 107 -10.94 1.94 -15.47
CA LEU A 107 -10.05 2.88 -16.17
C LEU A 107 -10.86 3.93 -16.96
N GLY A 108 -11.87 3.50 -17.70
CA GLY A 108 -12.77 4.40 -18.43
C GLY A 108 -13.44 5.42 -17.49
N LEU A 109 -13.96 4.98 -16.33
CA LEU A 109 -14.55 5.86 -15.34
C LEU A 109 -13.54 6.91 -14.83
N LYS A 110 -12.30 6.50 -14.54
CA LYS A 110 -11.23 7.40 -14.10
C LYS A 110 -10.90 8.44 -15.17
N LEU A 111 -10.76 8.02 -16.43
CA LEU A 111 -10.46 8.92 -17.54
C LEU A 111 -11.57 9.95 -17.77
N ILE A 112 -12.84 9.55 -17.57
CA ILE A 112 -13.98 10.47 -17.65
C ILE A 112 -13.94 11.46 -16.47
N ASP A 113 -13.70 10.97 -15.24
CA ASP A 113 -13.64 11.80 -14.04
C ASP A 113 -12.53 12.86 -14.12
N GLU A 114 -11.38 12.50 -14.70
CA GLU A 114 -10.23 13.40 -14.90
C GLU A 114 -10.39 14.29 -16.15
N GLY A 115 -11.42 14.09 -16.96
CA GLY A 115 -11.62 14.80 -18.23
C GLY A 115 -10.58 14.45 -19.30
N CYS A 116 -9.92 13.30 -19.17
CA CYS A 116 -8.84 12.83 -20.03
C CYS A 116 -9.29 11.73 -21.00
N LEU A 117 -10.60 11.54 -21.23
CA LEU A 117 -11.09 10.50 -22.14
C LEU A 117 -10.56 10.75 -23.57
N PRO A 118 -9.78 9.83 -24.15
CA PRO A 118 -9.24 10.01 -25.50
C PRO A 118 -10.37 10.05 -26.54
N LEU A 119 -10.25 10.95 -27.52
CA LEU A 119 -11.16 11.00 -28.67
C LEU A 119 -11.07 9.73 -29.55
N ASN A 120 -9.93 9.04 -29.51
CA ASN A 120 -9.72 7.78 -30.20
C ASN A 120 -10.19 6.61 -29.30
N LYS A 121 -11.05 5.75 -29.84
CA LYS A 121 -11.69 4.62 -29.12
C LYS A 121 -10.70 3.55 -28.61
N THR A 122 -9.41 3.69 -28.88
CA THR A 122 -8.31 2.81 -28.46
C THR A 122 -7.66 3.25 -27.15
N PHE A 123 -8.45 3.77 -26.19
CA PHE A 123 -7.95 4.13 -24.85
C PHE A 123 -7.46 2.93 -24.03
N LEU A 124 -7.69 1.71 -24.51
CA LEU A 124 -7.30 0.46 -23.84
C LEU A 124 -5.81 0.11 -23.98
N VAL A 125 -5.01 0.86 -24.76
CA VAL A 125 -3.64 0.42 -25.13
C VAL A 125 -2.56 1.54 -25.08
N THR A 126 -2.87 2.77 -24.71
CA THR A 126 -2.01 3.90 -25.15
C THR A 126 -0.93 4.40 -24.17
N ASP A 127 -1.01 4.21 -22.85
CA ASP A 127 0.00 4.76 -21.91
C ASP A 127 0.46 3.78 -20.81
N SER A 128 1.73 3.89 -20.43
CA SER A 128 2.35 3.15 -19.32
C SER A 128 1.67 3.45 -17.98
N SER A 129 1.12 4.66 -17.82
CA SER A 129 0.39 5.05 -16.61
C SER A 129 -0.93 4.29 -16.46
N ASP A 130 -1.67 4.12 -17.55
CA ASP A 130 -2.95 3.39 -17.57
C ASP A 130 -2.75 1.90 -17.27
N SER A 131 -1.69 1.28 -17.80
CA SER A 131 -1.37 -0.12 -17.50
C SER A 131 -1.04 -0.37 -16.02
N LYS A 132 -0.32 0.57 -15.38
CA LYS A 132 -0.05 0.52 -13.93
C LYS A 132 -1.33 0.65 -13.13
N PHE A 133 -2.21 1.57 -13.52
CA PHE A 133 -3.51 1.72 -12.88
C PHE A 133 -4.37 0.46 -13.01
N VAL A 134 -4.47 -0.12 -14.21
CA VAL A 134 -5.20 -1.38 -14.45
C VAL A 134 -4.67 -2.52 -13.57
N SER A 135 -3.34 -2.61 -13.39
CA SER A 135 -2.75 -3.59 -12.48
C SER A 135 -3.21 -3.40 -11.04
N ILE A 136 -3.28 -2.15 -10.56
CA ILE A 136 -3.80 -1.83 -9.23
C ILE A 136 -5.29 -2.14 -9.13
N VAL A 137 -6.09 -1.87 -10.15
CA VAL A 137 -7.52 -2.21 -10.18
C VAL A 137 -7.70 -3.72 -10.06
N GLN A 138 -6.95 -4.50 -10.84
CA GLN A 138 -6.99 -5.96 -10.79
C GLN A 138 -6.61 -6.49 -9.41
N ALA A 139 -5.58 -5.94 -8.77
CA ALA A 139 -5.25 -6.30 -7.40
C ALA A 139 -6.37 -5.89 -6.41
N THR A 140 -6.92 -4.69 -6.57
CA THR A 140 -7.95 -4.16 -5.66
C THR A 140 -9.25 -4.95 -5.73
N SER A 141 -9.63 -5.47 -6.90
CA SER A 141 -10.86 -6.25 -7.08
C SER A 141 -10.90 -7.53 -6.25
N SER A 142 -9.73 -8.06 -5.85
CA SER A 142 -9.65 -9.19 -4.92
C SER A 142 -10.00 -8.83 -3.47
N PHE A 143 -9.85 -7.56 -3.08
CA PHE A 143 -10.05 -7.09 -1.69
C PHE A 143 -11.43 -6.47 -1.45
N VAL A 144 -12.13 -6.07 -2.51
CA VAL A 144 -13.37 -5.29 -2.43
C VAL A 144 -14.50 -5.98 -3.17
N SER A 145 -15.72 -5.85 -2.65
CA SER A 145 -16.90 -6.48 -3.25
C SER A 145 -17.81 -5.52 -4.02
N SER A 146 -17.55 -4.21 -3.94
CA SER A 146 -18.37 -3.18 -4.58
C SER A 146 -17.59 -2.43 -5.64
N ASP A 147 -18.17 -2.22 -6.82
CA ASP A 147 -17.56 -1.44 -7.91
C ASP A 147 -17.27 0.01 -7.50
N VAL A 148 -18.10 0.58 -6.61
CA VAL A 148 -17.88 1.92 -6.05
C VAL A 148 -16.63 1.94 -5.17
N ASP A 149 -16.44 0.90 -4.35
CA ASP A 149 -15.21 0.74 -3.55
C ASP A 149 -14.01 0.52 -4.45
N LEU A 150 -14.15 -0.33 -5.46
CA LEU A 150 -13.11 -0.61 -6.44
C LEU A 150 -12.65 0.68 -7.12
N PHE A 151 -13.58 1.49 -7.62
CA PHE A 151 -13.28 2.77 -8.26
C PHE A 151 -12.56 3.73 -7.31
N TRP A 152 -13.14 4.01 -6.14
CA TRP A 152 -12.57 5.03 -5.24
C TRP A 152 -11.25 4.59 -4.61
N ILE A 153 -11.14 3.33 -4.18
CA ILE A 153 -9.92 2.81 -3.55
C ILE A 153 -8.80 2.73 -4.58
N SER A 154 -9.03 2.14 -5.76
CA SER A 154 -7.99 2.06 -6.79
C SER A 154 -7.52 3.45 -7.24
N THR A 155 -8.44 4.38 -7.48
CA THR A 155 -8.10 5.75 -7.93
C THR A 155 -7.32 6.53 -6.86
N LYS A 156 -7.78 6.50 -5.61
CA LYS A 156 -7.09 7.21 -4.52
C LYS A 156 -5.78 6.54 -4.13
N PHE A 157 -5.73 5.21 -4.10
CA PHE A 157 -4.51 4.46 -3.84
C PHE A 157 -3.47 4.71 -4.92
N TYR A 158 -3.85 4.66 -6.20
CA TYR A 158 -2.93 4.95 -7.30
C TYR A 158 -2.35 6.35 -7.16
N LYS A 159 -3.20 7.37 -6.99
CA LYS A 159 -2.73 8.75 -6.78
C LYS A 159 -1.78 8.86 -5.58
N HIS A 160 -2.16 8.29 -4.44
CA HIS A 160 -1.33 8.26 -3.22
C HIS A 160 0.01 7.55 -3.45
N SER A 161 0.02 6.41 -4.14
CA SER A 161 1.24 5.66 -4.47
C SER A 161 2.17 6.46 -5.39
N GLN A 162 1.63 7.17 -6.38
CA GLN A 162 2.42 8.01 -7.27
C GLN A 162 2.99 9.22 -6.54
N GLU A 163 2.20 9.87 -5.68
CA GLU A 163 2.67 10.97 -4.84
C GLU A 163 3.78 10.52 -3.87
N LEU A 164 3.62 9.35 -3.24
CA LEU A 164 4.65 8.73 -2.41
C LEU A 164 5.91 8.38 -3.20
N PHE A 165 5.74 7.87 -4.41
CA PHE A 165 6.85 7.56 -5.28
C PHE A 165 7.62 8.84 -5.62
N VAL A 166 6.94 9.86 -6.17
CA VAL A 166 7.54 11.15 -6.57
C VAL A 166 8.21 11.87 -5.40
N SER A 167 7.55 11.98 -4.26
CA SER A 167 8.08 12.68 -3.08
C SER A 167 9.33 12.01 -2.50
N ASN A 168 9.46 10.70 -2.66
CA ASN A 168 10.59 9.94 -2.13
C ASN A 168 11.56 9.42 -3.21
N LEU A 169 11.45 9.89 -4.46
CA LEU A 169 12.33 9.53 -5.57
C LEU A 169 13.81 9.74 -5.26
N VAL A 170 14.13 10.77 -4.47
CA VAL A 170 15.52 11.12 -4.11
C VAL A 170 16.06 10.23 -2.99
N GLN A 171 15.20 9.61 -2.18
CA GLN A 171 15.59 8.81 -1.02
C GLN A 171 15.64 7.30 -1.28
N TYR A 172 14.99 6.80 -2.35
CA TYR A 172 14.83 5.36 -2.57
C TYR A 172 15.00 4.99 -4.04
N GLN A 173 16.19 4.50 -4.37
CA GLN A 173 16.52 4.04 -5.71
C GLN A 173 16.56 2.50 -5.75
N PRO A 174 16.46 1.88 -6.93
CA PRO A 174 16.71 0.43 -7.09
C PRO A 174 18.04 -0.03 -6.48
N ASP A 175 19.01 0.87 -6.36
CA ASP A 175 20.29 0.64 -5.72
C ASP A 175 20.17 0.30 -4.22
N ASP A 176 19.15 0.79 -3.52
CA ASP A 176 18.95 0.47 -2.10
C ASP A 176 18.54 -0.99 -1.89
N ILE A 177 17.78 -1.56 -2.84
CA ILE A 177 17.48 -3.00 -2.87
C ILE A 177 18.78 -3.78 -3.00
N ILE A 178 19.68 -3.34 -3.88
CA ILE A 178 20.98 -3.99 -4.12
C ILE A 178 21.87 -3.90 -2.87
N GLN A 179 21.97 -2.72 -2.26
CA GLN A 179 22.78 -2.51 -1.07
C GLN A 179 22.26 -3.31 0.12
N CYS A 180 20.95 -3.35 0.32
CA CYS A 180 20.32 -4.14 1.36
C CYS A 180 20.55 -5.64 1.11
N LEU A 181 20.31 -6.13 -0.11
CA LEU A 181 20.56 -7.53 -0.47
C LEU A 181 22.03 -7.93 -0.26
N LYS A 182 22.98 -7.05 -0.62
CA LYS A 182 24.41 -7.29 -0.41
C LYS A 182 24.77 -7.40 1.08
N LYS A 183 24.10 -6.65 1.96
CA LYS A 183 24.29 -6.74 3.42
C LYS A 183 23.73 -8.04 3.99
N GLU A 184 22.57 -8.49 3.51
CA GLU A 184 21.90 -9.68 4.05
C GLU A 184 22.42 -11.01 3.47
N ASP A 185 22.70 -11.08 2.16
CA ASP A 185 23.24 -12.28 1.52
C ASP A 185 24.17 -11.95 0.35
N VAL A 186 25.47 -11.87 0.66
CA VAL A 186 26.53 -11.60 -0.32
C VAL A 186 26.57 -12.66 -1.43
N LYS A 187 26.31 -13.94 -1.12
CA LYS A 187 26.39 -15.03 -2.11
C LYS A 187 25.25 -14.92 -3.11
N LEU A 188 24.02 -14.68 -2.63
CA LEU A 188 22.88 -14.45 -3.50
C LEU A 188 23.08 -13.21 -4.35
N TYR A 189 23.53 -12.10 -3.75
CA TYR A 189 23.85 -10.87 -4.48
C TYR A 189 24.86 -11.11 -5.62
N GLN A 190 25.95 -11.83 -5.35
CA GLN A 190 26.96 -12.15 -6.38
C GLN A 190 26.38 -12.98 -7.52
N HIS A 191 25.55 -13.97 -7.22
CA HIS A 191 24.86 -14.80 -8.22
C HIS A 191 23.93 -13.96 -9.11
N LEU A 192 23.06 -13.14 -8.50
CA LEU A 192 22.13 -12.29 -9.24
C LEU A 192 22.87 -11.23 -10.08
N SER A 193 23.99 -10.71 -9.57
CA SER A 193 24.84 -9.75 -10.27
C SER A 193 25.57 -10.39 -11.46
N HIS A 194 26.07 -11.62 -11.29
CA HIS A 194 26.71 -12.39 -12.37
C HIS A 194 25.76 -12.59 -13.55
N HIS A 195 24.49 -12.90 -13.27
CA HIS A 195 23.44 -13.04 -14.28
C HIS A 195 22.78 -11.71 -14.69
N GLN A 196 23.22 -10.56 -14.16
CA GLN A 196 22.66 -9.23 -14.44
C GLN A 196 21.14 -9.12 -14.21
N LEU A 197 20.58 -9.92 -13.28
CA LEU A 197 19.13 -9.99 -13.05
C LEU A 197 18.53 -8.62 -12.73
N MET A 198 19.21 -7.80 -11.94
CA MET A 198 18.72 -6.48 -11.52
C MET A 198 18.48 -5.51 -12.68
N LYS A 199 19.15 -5.72 -13.84
CA LYS A 199 18.90 -4.93 -15.05
C LYS A 199 17.75 -5.48 -15.89
N SER A 200 17.46 -6.77 -15.78
CA SER A 200 16.41 -7.45 -16.55
C SER A 200 15.06 -7.46 -15.84
N LEU A 201 15.05 -7.31 -14.51
CA LEU A 201 13.84 -7.35 -13.70
C LEU A 201 13.11 -5.99 -13.78
N PRO A 202 11.78 -5.98 -13.91
CA PRO A 202 11.01 -4.73 -13.96
C PRO A 202 10.81 -4.14 -12.54
N ILE A 203 11.92 -3.83 -11.86
CA ILE A 203 11.92 -3.30 -10.48
C ILE A 203 11.10 -2.00 -10.40
N MET A 204 11.28 -1.12 -11.38
CA MET A 204 10.53 0.14 -11.42
C MET A 204 9.03 -0.09 -11.56
N GLU A 205 8.63 -1.14 -12.28
CA GLU A 205 7.23 -1.52 -12.41
C GLU A 205 6.70 -2.03 -11.06
N TRP A 206 7.42 -2.95 -10.40
CA TRP A 206 7.07 -3.46 -9.07
C TRP A 206 6.86 -2.35 -8.05
N LEU A 207 7.77 -1.36 -8.01
CA LEU A 207 7.65 -0.22 -7.12
C LEU A 207 6.47 0.69 -7.51
N SER A 208 6.29 0.98 -8.80
CA SER A 208 5.24 1.89 -9.27
C SER A 208 3.83 1.32 -9.15
N THR A 209 3.67 -0.01 -9.18
CA THR A 209 2.39 -0.70 -8.99
C THR A 209 2.23 -1.25 -7.57
N CYS A 210 3.18 -0.98 -6.67
CA CYS A 210 3.21 -1.51 -5.30
C CYS A 210 3.01 -3.04 -5.27
N TYR A 211 3.66 -3.76 -6.19
CA TYR A 211 3.61 -5.21 -6.37
C TYR A 211 2.24 -5.79 -6.75
N ALA A 212 1.34 -4.96 -7.28
CA ALA A 212 0.10 -5.45 -7.88
C ALA A 212 0.40 -6.51 -8.95
N ASN A 213 -0.37 -7.59 -8.95
CA ASN A 213 -0.21 -8.76 -9.83
C ASN A 213 1.12 -9.55 -9.69
N VAL A 214 1.98 -9.19 -8.73
CA VAL A 214 3.25 -9.91 -8.44
C VAL A 214 3.15 -10.70 -7.14
N LEU A 215 2.68 -10.04 -6.07
CA LEU A 215 2.50 -10.67 -4.76
C LEU A 215 1.14 -11.38 -4.65
N PRO A 216 1.06 -12.47 -3.85
CA PRO A 216 -0.19 -13.06 -3.42
C PRO A 216 -1.07 -12.03 -2.68
N GLU A 217 -2.38 -12.13 -2.85
CA GLU A 217 -3.37 -11.17 -2.34
C GLU A 217 -3.30 -10.98 -0.82
N ASN A 218 -3.18 -12.08 -0.07
CA ASN A 218 -3.05 -12.08 1.40
C ASN A 218 -1.79 -11.36 1.91
N ALA A 219 -0.72 -11.31 1.11
CA ALA A 219 0.47 -10.55 1.40
C ALA A 219 0.29 -9.09 0.99
N LEU A 220 -0.27 -8.88 -0.22
CA LEU A 220 -0.41 -7.59 -0.85
C LEU A 220 -1.25 -6.63 0.01
N GLU A 221 -2.38 -7.06 0.55
CA GLU A 221 -3.22 -6.19 1.40
C GLU A 221 -2.48 -5.68 2.66
N ARG A 222 -1.59 -6.50 3.25
CA ARG A 222 -0.80 -6.12 4.43
C ARG A 222 0.37 -5.22 4.09
N ILE A 223 0.94 -5.35 2.90
CA ILE A 223 1.93 -4.40 2.38
C ILE A 223 1.25 -3.07 2.08
N TRP A 224 0.07 -3.08 1.47
CA TRP A 224 -0.70 -1.87 1.15
C TRP A 224 -1.15 -1.12 2.40
N ASP A 225 -1.42 -1.80 3.52
CA ASP A 225 -1.62 -1.14 4.81
C ASP A 225 -0.45 -0.17 5.13
N ARG A 226 0.80 -0.59 4.90
CA ARG A 226 2.02 0.22 5.14
C ARG A 226 2.19 1.34 4.11
N VAL A 227 1.90 1.06 2.84
CA VAL A 227 1.95 2.07 1.76
C VAL A 227 0.91 3.17 2.00
N ILE A 228 -0.31 2.81 2.37
CA ILE A 228 -1.38 3.76 2.73
C ILE A 228 -1.00 4.55 3.99
N GLY A 229 -0.30 3.91 4.93
CA GLY A 229 0.34 4.59 6.07
C GLY A 229 1.50 5.54 5.69
N GLY A 230 1.90 5.61 4.42
CA GLY A 230 2.92 6.54 3.92
C GLY A 230 4.34 5.97 3.89
N SER A 231 4.54 4.69 4.20
CA SER A 231 5.87 4.07 4.09
C SER A 231 6.12 3.65 2.65
N SER A 232 7.02 4.35 1.95
CA SER A 232 7.55 3.92 0.65
C SER A 232 8.67 2.89 0.81
N ALA A 233 9.45 2.97 1.91
CA ALA A 233 10.54 2.05 2.21
C ALA A 233 10.11 0.57 2.32
N VAL A 234 8.85 0.30 2.70
CA VAL A 234 8.31 -1.06 2.73
C VAL A 234 8.49 -1.76 1.38
N LEU A 235 8.36 -1.05 0.26
CA LEU A 235 8.46 -1.62 -1.08
C LEU A 235 9.87 -2.15 -1.35
N ILE A 236 10.92 -1.44 -0.93
CA ILE A 236 12.31 -1.93 -1.05
C ILE A 236 12.49 -3.24 -0.28
N TYR A 237 12.01 -3.28 0.96
CA TYR A 237 12.17 -4.46 1.81
C TYR A 237 11.35 -5.65 1.32
N VAL A 238 10.22 -5.42 0.63
CA VAL A 238 9.49 -6.47 -0.07
C VAL A 238 10.36 -7.11 -1.15
N ALA A 239 11.01 -6.33 -2.03
CA ALA A 239 11.91 -6.90 -3.04
C ALA A 239 13.03 -7.76 -2.43
N VAL A 240 13.68 -7.25 -1.37
CA VAL A 240 14.76 -7.99 -0.68
C VAL A 240 14.21 -9.28 -0.07
N SER A 241 13.05 -9.22 0.59
CA SER A 241 12.39 -10.38 1.21
C SER A 241 12.04 -11.45 0.18
N ILE A 242 11.53 -11.06 -0.99
CA ILE A 242 11.26 -11.98 -2.11
C ILE A 242 12.54 -12.74 -2.49
N PHE A 243 13.66 -12.03 -2.69
CA PHE A 243 14.92 -12.67 -3.07
C PHE A 243 15.44 -13.64 -2.01
N LEU A 244 15.36 -13.26 -0.72
CA LEU A 244 15.85 -14.10 0.37
C LEU A 244 14.99 -15.34 0.58
N ILE A 245 13.67 -15.22 0.47
CA ILE A 245 12.74 -16.35 0.61
C ILE A 245 12.89 -17.33 -0.56
N LEU A 246 13.07 -16.80 -1.77
CA LEU A 246 13.29 -17.57 -2.98
C LEU A 246 14.76 -17.86 -3.25
N ARG A 247 15.63 -17.69 -2.26
CA ARG A 247 17.08 -17.87 -2.41
C ARG A 247 17.47 -19.22 -3.01
N ARG A 248 16.93 -20.32 -2.49
CA ARG A 248 17.28 -21.68 -2.94
C ARG A 248 16.96 -21.89 -4.43
N PRO A 249 15.73 -21.62 -4.91
CA PRO A 249 15.44 -21.75 -6.34
C PRO A 249 16.24 -20.75 -7.19
N LEU A 250 16.42 -19.50 -6.74
CA LEU A 250 17.20 -18.50 -7.48
C LEU A 250 18.66 -18.90 -7.67
N LEU A 251 19.31 -19.49 -6.66
CA LEU A 251 20.68 -19.99 -6.77
C LEU A 251 20.81 -21.22 -7.68
N ALA A 252 19.74 -21.99 -7.85
CA ALA A 252 19.74 -23.15 -8.73
C ALA A 252 19.62 -22.75 -10.21
N LEU A 253 18.89 -21.67 -10.50
CA LEU A 253 18.72 -21.13 -11.85
C LEU A 253 20.03 -20.51 -12.36
N GLN A 254 20.35 -20.77 -13.62
CA GLN A 254 21.58 -20.31 -14.29
C GLN A 254 21.33 -19.30 -15.42
N SER A 255 20.09 -18.85 -15.58
CA SER A 255 19.70 -17.88 -16.61
C SER A 255 18.84 -16.78 -16.03
N ALA A 256 19.14 -15.54 -16.39
CA ALA A 256 18.35 -14.37 -16.02
C ALA A 256 16.90 -14.48 -16.51
N SER A 257 16.67 -15.01 -17.72
CA SER A 257 15.32 -15.17 -18.27
C SER A 257 14.46 -16.11 -17.43
N HIS A 258 15.02 -17.23 -16.97
CA HIS A 258 14.33 -18.17 -16.10
C HIS A 258 14.07 -17.57 -14.72
N MET A 259 15.00 -16.78 -14.19
CA MET A 259 14.80 -16.07 -12.92
C MET A 259 13.70 -15.02 -13.02
N VAL A 260 13.68 -14.20 -14.07
CA VAL A 260 12.62 -13.19 -14.29
C VAL A 260 11.26 -13.88 -14.44
N ASN A 261 11.18 -14.95 -15.23
CA ASN A 261 9.94 -15.70 -15.38
C ASN A 261 9.46 -16.29 -14.04
N TYR A 262 10.38 -16.85 -13.25
CA TYR A 262 10.08 -17.38 -11.91
C TYR A 262 9.60 -16.29 -10.94
N LEU A 263 10.14 -15.07 -11.05
CA LEU A 263 9.78 -13.93 -10.22
C LEU A 263 8.55 -13.16 -10.73
N SER A 264 8.04 -13.48 -11.93
CA SER A 264 6.87 -12.79 -12.50
C SER A 264 5.60 -13.01 -11.68
N LYS A 265 5.48 -14.17 -11.04
CA LYS A 265 4.38 -14.51 -10.13
C LYS A 265 4.93 -15.28 -8.94
N ILE A 266 4.86 -14.65 -7.77
CA ILE A 266 5.38 -15.24 -6.55
C ILE A 266 4.41 -16.31 -6.02
N PRO A 267 4.90 -17.49 -5.58
CA PRO A 267 4.06 -18.55 -5.03
C PRO A 267 3.23 -18.09 -3.82
N GLU A 268 1.98 -18.58 -3.72
CA GLU A 268 1.02 -18.18 -2.66
C GLU A 268 1.50 -18.54 -1.25
N ASP A 269 2.17 -19.68 -1.11
CA ASP A 269 2.74 -20.17 0.15
C ASP A 269 3.87 -19.28 0.70
N CYS A 270 4.42 -18.41 -0.13
CA CYS A 270 5.47 -17.47 0.28
C CYS A 270 4.90 -16.18 0.89
N GLY A 271 3.61 -15.88 0.72
CA GLY A 271 3.03 -14.58 1.06
C GLY A 271 3.25 -14.16 2.52
N ASP A 272 2.92 -15.03 3.48
CA ASP A 272 3.09 -14.75 4.91
C ASP A 272 4.56 -14.56 5.31
N ARG A 273 5.44 -15.37 4.71
CA ARG A 273 6.87 -15.29 4.96
C ARG A 273 7.43 -13.96 4.46
N ILE A 274 7.01 -13.52 3.27
CA ILE A 274 7.44 -12.24 2.68
C ILE A 274 7.04 -11.07 3.57
N VAL A 275 5.78 -11.06 4.04
CA VAL A 275 5.31 -9.99 4.93
C VAL A 275 6.09 -9.97 6.24
N ASN A 276 6.29 -11.12 6.89
CA ASN A 276 7.01 -11.17 8.16
C ASN A 276 8.46 -10.71 8.02
N GLU A 277 9.19 -11.19 7.01
CA GLU A 277 10.56 -10.79 6.73
C GLU A 277 10.66 -9.28 6.42
N THR A 278 9.70 -8.76 5.63
CA THR A 278 9.62 -7.32 5.30
C THR A 278 9.43 -6.48 6.57
N LEU A 279 8.56 -6.91 7.48
CA LEU A 279 8.31 -6.21 8.74
C LEU A 279 9.52 -6.27 9.68
N GLU A 280 10.26 -7.37 9.70
CA GLU A 280 11.53 -7.48 10.42
C GLU A 280 12.56 -6.50 9.87
N PHE A 281 12.69 -6.37 8.54
CA PHE A 281 13.56 -5.38 7.92
C PHE A 281 13.15 -3.95 8.24
N LEU A 282 11.85 -3.64 8.17
CA LEU A 282 11.35 -2.34 8.59
C LEU A 282 11.76 -2.03 10.02
N HIS A 283 11.62 -2.96 10.97
CA HIS A 283 12.06 -2.71 12.34
C HIS A 283 13.58 -2.59 12.48
N LYS A 284 14.34 -3.45 11.79
CA LYS A 284 15.81 -3.48 11.83
C LYS A 284 16.41 -2.17 11.28
N TYR A 285 15.82 -1.62 10.22
CA TYR A 285 16.35 -0.48 9.49
C TYR A 285 15.61 0.84 9.74
N ALA A 286 14.41 0.84 10.35
CA ALA A 286 13.71 2.07 10.77
C ALA A 286 14.50 2.90 11.79
N VAL A 287 15.42 2.29 12.54
CA VAL A 287 16.32 3.02 13.46
C VAL A 287 17.35 3.87 12.70
N GLN A 288 17.58 3.61 11.40
CA GLN A 288 18.55 4.34 10.58
C GLN A 288 17.93 5.50 9.77
N PHE A 289 16.61 5.53 9.59
CA PHE A 289 15.89 6.60 8.91
C PHE A 289 14.69 7.05 9.75
N PRO A 290 14.87 8.03 10.66
CA PRO A 290 13.75 8.55 11.42
C PRO A 290 12.81 9.28 10.46
N VAL A 291 11.59 8.75 10.33
CA VAL A 291 10.43 9.54 9.90
C VAL A 291 10.34 10.68 10.90
N GLN A 292 10.58 11.91 10.45
CA GLN A 292 10.45 13.09 11.31
C GLN A 292 9.00 13.19 11.79
N SER A 293 8.73 12.68 12.99
CA SER A 293 7.58 13.06 13.77
C SER A 293 7.89 14.40 14.43
N GLU A 294 7.53 15.51 13.77
CA GLU A 294 7.40 16.76 14.49
C GLU A 294 6.34 16.57 15.58
N SER A 295 6.82 16.48 16.82
CA SER A 295 5.99 16.50 18.01
C SER A 295 5.73 17.96 18.35
N PRO A 296 4.48 18.43 18.50
CA PRO A 296 4.23 19.76 19.01
C PRO A 296 4.64 19.80 20.47
N SER A 297 5.67 20.58 20.76
CA SER A 297 6.12 20.87 22.11
C SER A 297 4.97 21.50 22.91
N SER A 298 4.75 20.91 24.08
CA SER A 298 3.82 21.37 25.11
C SER A 298 4.15 22.78 25.57
N ASP A 299 3.13 23.62 25.54
CA ASP A 299 3.02 24.92 26.19
C ASP A 299 3.40 24.85 27.68
N SER A 300 4.29 25.74 28.11
CA SER A 300 4.34 26.23 29.51
C SER A 300 5.15 27.52 29.59
N GLY A 301 4.48 28.66 29.70
CA GLY A 301 5.18 29.91 30.02
C GLY A 301 4.37 31.20 29.97
N ARG A 302 3.42 31.37 30.89
CA ARG A 302 2.84 32.68 31.24
C ARG A 302 3.94 33.75 31.41
N LYS A 303 3.87 34.86 30.65
CA LYS A 303 4.27 36.20 31.13
C LYS A 303 3.32 37.29 30.62
N VAL A 304 2.46 37.69 31.54
CA VAL A 304 1.92 39.03 31.86
C VAL A 304 2.36 40.20 30.95
N LEU A 305 1.33 40.86 30.38
CA LEU A 305 1.12 42.29 30.11
C LEU A 305 2.30 43.29 30.26
N LYS A 306 2.45 44.16 29.25
CA LYS A 306 2.38 45.64 29.40
C LYS A 306 2.27 46.36 28.05
N HIS A 307 1.31 47.27 27.96
CA HIS A 307 1.23 48.35 26.97
C HIS A 307 2.50 49.22 26.96
N CYS A 308 2.84 49.79 25.80
CA CYS A 308 2.94 51.25 25.62
C CYS A 308 3.24 51.62 24.15
N ALA A 309 2.53 52.66 23.70
CA ALA A 309 2.71 53.53 22.52
C ALA A 309 2.56 52.91 21.13
#